data_AF-A0A2I1K1Z9-F1
#
_entry.id   AF-A0A2I1K1Z9-F1
#
_cell.length_a   1.000
_cell.length_b   1.000
_cell.length_c   1.000
_cell.angle_alpha   90.00
_cell.angle_beta   90.00
_cell.angle_gamma   90.00
#
_symmetry.space_group_name_H-M   'P 1'
#
loop_
_entity.id
_entity.type
_entity.pdbx_description
1 polymer ?
#
loop_
_entity_poly.entity_id
_entity_poly.type
_entity_poly.pdbx_seq_one_letter_code
_entity_poly.pdbx_strand_id
1 'polypeptide(L)' 'MIINTDYIKKLLESDITSYQISKATGIATQSLDNYRRYGSKIENMRIGIAYKLCKYYNSLSDDQAISKGVTHK' A
#
# COMPACT_ATOMS: atom_id res chain seq x y z
N MET A 1 -14.77 1.42 -7.36
CA MET A 1 -13.72 1.15 -6.35
C MET A 1 -13.16 -0.23 -6.62
N ILE A 2 -11.89 -0.33 -7.03
CA ILE A 2 -11.22 -1.61 -7.31
C ILE A 2 -10.24 -1.87 -6.17
N ILE A 3 -10.35 -3.03 -5.53
CA ILE A 3 -9.40 -3.52 -4.53
C ILE A 3 -8.69 -4.72 -5.12
N ASN A 4 -7.36 -4.66 -5.15
CA ASN A 4 -6.51 -5.79 -5.48
C ASN A 4 -5.74 -6.21 -4.22
N THR A 5 -5.99 -7.42 -3.74
CA THR A 5 -5.36 -7.97 -2.54
C THR A 5 -3.86 -8.23 -2.71
N ASP A 6 -3.40 -8.50 -3.93
CA ASP A 6 -1.97 -8.69 -4.21
C ASP A 6 -1.19 -7.39 -4.05
N TYR A 7 -1.80 -6.25 -4.40
CA TYR A 7 -1.18 -4.93 -4.23
C TYR A 7 -1.02 -4.60 -2.74
N ILE A 8 -2.05 -4.90 -1.96
CA ILE A 8 -2.03 -4.76 -0.51
C ILE A 8 -0.94 -5.66 0.09
N LYS A 9 -0.87 -6.92 -0.34
CA LYS A 9 0.15 -7.87 0.12
C LYS A 9 1.57 -7.39 -0.19
N LYS A 10 1.85 -7.03 -1.45
CA LYS A 10 3.15 -6.49 -1.87
C LYS A 10 3.52 -5.23 -1.08
N LEU A 11 2.57 -4.33 -0.83
CA LEU A 11 2.81 -3.13 -0.03
C LEU A 11 3.18 -3.47 1.42
N LEU A 12 2.45 -4.38 2.06
CA LEU A 12 2.67 -4.79 3.44
C LEU A 12 3.92 -5.66 3.62
N GLU A 13 4.40 -6.31 2.56
CA GLU A 13 5.65 -7.09 2.56
C GLU A 13 6.85 -6.25 2.09
N SER A 14 6.64 -5.04 1.59
CA SER A 14 7.71 -4.13 1.14
C SER A 14 8.51 -3.52 2.28
N ASP A 15 9.67 -2.95 1.92
CA ASP A 15 10.54 -2.16 2.80
C ASP A 15 9.95 -0.79 3.19
N ILE A 16 8.79 -0.40 2.64
CA ILE A 16 8.12 0.84 3.02
C ILE A 16 7.61 0.68 4.45
N THR A 17 8.16 1.46 5.37
CA THR A 17 7.81 1.37 6.80
C THR A 17 6.33 1.66 7.04
N SER A 18 5.76 1.08 8.10
CA SER A 18 4.40 1.40 8.56
C SER A 18 4.21 2.90 8.78
N TYR A 19 5.25 3.62 9.21
CA TYR A 19 5.22 5.08 9.33
C TYR A 19 5.02 5.79 7.98
N GLN A 20 5.78 5.41 6.95
CA GLN A 20 5.63 6.00 5.61
C GLN A 20 4.25 5.73 5.01
N ILE A 21 3.75 4.49 5.12
CA ILE A 21 2.40 4.13 4.66
C ILE A 21 1.35 4.91 5.45
N SER A 22 1.51 5.02 6.78
CA SER A 22 0.60 5.78 7.65
C SER A 22 0.53 7.25 7.24
N LYS A 23 1.68 7.88 7.01
CA LYS A 23 1.78 9.28 6.57
C LYS A 23 1.06 9.52 5.24
N ALA A 24 1.13 8.57 4.30
CA ALA A 24 0.50 8.69 2.99
C ALA A 24 -1.00 8.35 2.98
N THR A 25 -1.44 7.41 3.81
CA THR A 25 -2.81 6.84 3.74
C THR A 25 -3.73 7.30 4.88
N GLY A 26 -3.17 7.84 5.96
CA GLY A 26 -3.87 8.13 7.21
C GLY A 26 -4.33 6.88 7.98
N ILE A 27 -3.79 5.69 7.66
CA ILE A 27 -4.03 4.47 8.44
C ILE A 27 -3.10 4.49 9.65
N ALA A 28 -3.59 4.11 10.84
CA ALA A 28 -2.77 4.05 12.04
C ALA A 28 -1.62 3.03 11.90
N THR A 29 -0.42 3.40 12.35
CA THR A 29 0.78 2.54 12.32
C THR A 29 0.54 1.20 13.00
N GLN A 30 -0.15 1.18 14.15
CA GLN A 30 -0.52 -0.06 14.84
C GLN A 30 -1.39 -1.00 13.98
N SER A 31 -2.30 -0.46 13.18
CA SER A 31 -3.11 -1.28 12.26
C SER A 31 -2.22 -1.92 11.19
N LEU A 32 -1.29 -1.15 10.62
CA LEU A 32 -0.34 -1.65 9.61
C LEU A 32 0.59 -2.72 10.19
N ASP A 33 1.12 -2.48 11.39
CA ASP A 33 1.97 -3.45 12.09
C ASP A 33 1.21 -4.75 12.42
N ASN A 34 -0.07 -4.65 12.78
CA ASN A 34 -0.92 -5.82 13.02
C ASN A 34 -1.12 -6.64 11.73
N TYR A 35 -1.33 -5.97 10.59
CA TYR A 35 -1.41 -6.63 9.29
C TYR A 35 -0.09 -7.30 8.90
N ARG A 36 1.06 -6.67 9.21
CA ARG A 36 2.40 -7.22 8.93
C ARG A 36 2.77 -8.40 9.83
N ARG A 37 2.50 -8.33 11.14
CA ARG A 37 2.96 -9.31 12.13
C ARG A 37 2.07 -10.54 12.25
N TYR A 38 0.77 -10.34 12.36
CA TYR A 38 -0.14 -11.42 12.73
C TYR A 38 -0.78 -12.08 11.51
N GLY A 39 -0.38 -11.66 10.31
CA GLY A 39 -1.04 -12.05 9.07
C GLY A 39 -2.55 -11.86 9.17
N SER A 40 -3.01 -10.82 9.90
CA SER A 40 -4.43 -10.56 10.09
C SER A 40 -5.05 -10.50 8.72
N LYS A 41 -5.77 -11.58 8.40
CA LYS A 41 -5.92 -12.03 7.04
C LYS A 41 -6.53 -10.89 6.23
N ILE A 42 -5.95 -10.60 5.08
CA ILE A 42 -6.43 -9.52 4.19
C ILE A 42 -7.95 -9.66 3.95
N GLU A 43 -8.49 -10.89 4.02
CA GLU A 43 -9.92 -11.21 3.99
C GLU A 43 -10.79 -10.48 5.04
N ASN A 44 -10.23 -10.17 6.21
CA ASN A 44 -10.92 -9.51 7.33
C ASN A 44 -10.60 -8.01 7.42
N MET A 45 -9.90 -7.45 6.43
CA MET A 45 -9.56 -6.04 6.40
C MET A 45 -10.80 -5.19 6.16
N ARG A 46 -10.94 -4.08 6.89
CA ARG A 46 -12.01 -3.11 6.62
C ARG A 46 -11.86 -2.57 5.20
N ILE A 47 -12.95 -2.57 4.43
CA ILE A 47 -12.94 -2.20 3.01
C ILE A 47 -12.31 -0.82 2.74
N GLY A 48 -12.50 0.14 3.64
CA GLY A 48 -11.87 1.47 3.55
C GLY A 48 -10.36 1.48 3.74
N ILE A 49 -9.81 0.56 4.54
CA ILE A 49 -8.36 0.36 4.71
C ILE A 49 -7.80 -0.29 3.44
N ALA A 50 -8.46 -1.35 2.95
CA ALA A 50 -8.05 -2.04 1.73
C ALA A 50 -7.98 -1.09 0.53
N TYR A 51 -8.99 -0.22 0.38
CA TYR A 51 -9.00 0.81 -0.65
C TYR A 51 -7.80 1.76 -0.57
N LYS A 52 -7.54 2.30 0.61
CA LYS A 52 -6.45 3.26 0.83
C LYS A 52 -5.08 2.65 0.52
N LEU A 53 -4.85 1.41 0.95
CA LEU A 53 -3.62 0.67 0.67
C LEU A 53 -3.46 0.40 -0.83
N CYS A 54 -4.52 -0.07 -1.49
CA CYS A 54 -4.50 -0.33 -2.93
C CYS A 54 -4.25 0.96 -3.74
N LYS A 55 -4.89 2.07 -3.35
CA LYS A 55 -4.69 3.38 -3.98
C LYS A 55 -3.25 3.86 -3.84
N TYR A 56 -2.66 3.69 -2.65
CA TYR A 56 -1.28 4.09 -2.40
C TYR A 56 -0.27 3.24 -3.20
N TYR A 57 -0.50 1.93 -3.29
CA TYR A 57 0.34 1.07 -4.13
C TYR A 57 0.35 1.50 -5.60
N ASN A 58 -0.82 1.87 -6.13
CA ASN A 58 -0.91 2.36 -7.51
C ASN A 58 -0.17 3.69 -7.69
N SER A 59 -0.31 4.65 -6.76
CA SER A 59 0.42 5.94 -6.87
C SER A 59 1.93 5.77 -6.89
N LEU A 60 2.47 4.74 -6.21
CA LEU A 60 3.90 4.44 -6.25
C LEU A 60 4.34 3.93 -7.63
N SER A 61 3.47 3.21 -8.34
CA SER A 61 3.74 2.70 -9.69
C SER A 61 3.68 3.82 -10.72
N ASP A 62 2.74 4.75 -10.54
CA ASP A 62 2.59 5.93 -11.39
C ASP A 62 3.79 6.89 -11.24
N ASP A 63 4.30 7.09 -10.02
CA ASP A 63 5.54 7.86 -9.78
C ASP A 63 6.78 7.23 -10.44
N GLN A 64 6.84 5.90 -10.52
CA GLN A 64 7.88 5.18 -11.26
C GLN A 64 7.71 5.30 -12.78
N ALA A 65 6.49 5.43 -13.29
CA ALA A 65 6.23 5.70 -14.70
C ALA A 65 6.60 7.14 -15.09
N ILE A 66 6.38 8.12 -14.21
CA ILE A 66 6.77 9.52 -14.45
C ILE A 66 8.29 9.71 -14.36
N SER A 67 8.97 9.04 -13.42
CA SER A 67 10.45 9.09 -13.31
C SER A 67 11.18 8.33 -14.43
N LYS A 68 10.60 7.26 -14.97
CA LYS A 68 11.15 6.54 -16.14
C LYS A 68 10.79 7.17 -17.50
N GLY A 69 9.92 8.18 -17.52
CA GLY A 69 9.53 8.93 -18.71
C GLY A 69 10.52 10.01 -19.16
N VAL A 70 11.62 10.22 -18.42
CA VAL A 70 12.69 11.15 -18.80
C VAL A 70 13.98 10.37 -19.09
N THR A 71 13.94 9.50 -20.10
CA THR A 71 15.16 9.03 -20.81
C THR A 71 14.77 8.61 -22.23
N HIS A 72 15.08 9.50 -23.18
CA HIS A 72 15.31 9.35 -24.64
C HIS A 72 14.36 8.44 -25.47
N LYS A 73 13.85 8.83 -26.64
CA LYS A 73 14.27 9.81 -27.65
C LYS A 73 13.09 10.03 -28.61
#